data_AF-A0AAW6Q6C7-F1
#
_entry.id   AF-A0AAW6Q6C7-F1
#
_cell.length_a   1.000
_cell.length_b   1.000
_cell.length_c   1.000
_cell.angle_alpha   90.00
_cell.angle_beta   90.00
_cell.angle_gamma   90.00
#
_symmetry.space_group_name_H-M   'P 1'
#
loop_
_entity.id
_entity.type
_entity.pdbx_description
1 polymer ?
#
loop_
_entity_poly.entity_id
_entity_poly.type
_entity_poly.pdbx_seq_one_letter_code
_entity_poly.pdbx_strand_id
1 'polypeptide(L)'
;MLIDNEFDIKTTLLTNKNLRQLTSLEKEELERIQKLDVLEFSEADVREEIINPILKVLGYQKGQYSSLDREKHLRFFNDNKRNQKDKFIDYSATLWKESFWIVEAKKPLNKDNCSFEHFKQALIYAVHPEINAAIIVLCDGIILSVFDREENVESPILSFKITDLLLHIDELRKILCPEHIWYFYKRKILRSIDKSFEIEFNYNRTEEFLSIINNRFKAKKEHIWQNLRNLKLSDKENLEFITWLNNSSSDEIIEGQFYWGQSRYYLSQINMRLINGYLDKEKFKIMYKLFPEEYSVINDNFCANSLAFLLHLSQKVNEVYYCPPWLRKREDNYSSNVPINNVIKELIHHNLTHFKDDSIRHTILLLSSSFLRISKILAVCLPLNQITAKQSYLLQRFYDTDISWQQITSSVDSHLISNYKITALLALAGYVDSLQGKNNREFKVATARQGLIDLWKLEISLLEAIPNYTVLEEELDLGEIWEPSCTVTFDYLAHYTVCLLLHDSKWIKYIIDNYPNELNLLRKMNSWAIDKLDYQYTELSDDEKDNLLSEKLFLGHKDIYLKLKKLYNH
;
A
#
# COMPACT_ATOMS: atom_id res chain seq x y z
N MET A 1 -21.92 -18.67 10.26
CA MET A 1 -21.37 -19.16 8.97
C MET A 1 -19.86 -19.01 8.98
N LEU A 2 -19.18 -20.09 9.33
CA LEU A 2 -17.73 -20.20 9.47
C LEU A 2 -17.22 -20.81 8.17
N ILE A 3 -16.58 -20.02 7.29
CA ILE A 3 -15.87 -20.43 6.06
C ILE A 3 -16.64 -21.49 5.25
N ASP A 4 -17.27 -21.11 4.13
CA ASP A 4 -17.80 -22.11 3.18
C ASP A 4 -16.68 -23.09 2.79
N ASN A 5 -16.79 -24.34 3.25
CA ASN A 5 -15.87 -25.42 2.93
C ASN A 5 -15.92 -25.80 1.44
N GLU A 6 -16.86 -25.22 0.68
CA GLU A 6 -17.03 -25.41 -0.76
C GLU A 6 -16.04 -24.56 -1.59
N PHE A 7 -15.51 -23.47 -1.03
CA PHE A 7 -14.58 -22.60 -1.74
C PHE A 7 -13.12 -23.02 -1.54
N ASP A 8 -12.32 -22.92 -2.61
CA ASP A 8 -10.87 -23.09 -2.52
C ASP A 8 -10.23 -21.95 -1.71
N ILE A 9 -9.01 -22.16 -1.21
CA ILE A 9 -8.28 -21.19 -0.36
C ILE A 9 -8.21 -19.81 -1.03
N LYS A 10 -8.00 -19.75 -2.35
CA LYS A 10 -7.91 -18.50 -3.10
C LYS A 10 -9.24 -17.73 -3.05
N THR A 11 -10.33 -18.42 -3.31
CA THR A 11 -11.68 -17.84 -3.29
C THR A 11 -12.04 -17.44 -1.87
N THR A 12 -11.70 -18.24 -0.86
CA THR A 12 -11.89 -17.89 0.54
C THR A 12 -11.19 -16.57 0.89
N LEU A 13 -9.91 -16.41 0.52
CA LEU A 13 -9.15 -15.18 0.80
C LEU A 13 -9.66 -13.95 0.06
N LEU A 14 -10.23 -14.12 -1.14
CA LEU A 14 -10.82 -13.02 -1.92
C LEU A 14 -12.26 -12.69 -1.54
N THR A 15 -12.93 -13.60 -0.85
CA THR A 15 -14.34 -13.47 -0.45
C THR A 15 -14.52 -13.37 1.05
N ASN A 16 -13.45 -13.19 1.84
CA ASN A 16 -13.53 -13.00 3.28
C ASN A 16 -12.48 -12.01 3.76
N LYS A 17 -12.67 -11.52 4.99
CA LYS A 17 -11.74 -10.64 5.70
C LYS A 17 -11.41 -11.19 7.07
N ASN A 18 -10.19 -10.93 7.51
CA ASN A 18 -9.84 -11.12 8.90
C ASN A 18 -10.62 -10.12 9.77
N LEU A 19 -10.94 -10.52 11.00
CA LEU A 19 -11.49 -9.58 11.96
C LEU A 19 -10.37 -8.78 12.60
N ARG A 20 -10.53 -7.46 12.67
CA ARG A 20 -9.69 -6.64 13.56
C ARG A 20 -9.93 -7.05 15.02
N GLN A 21 -8.92 -6.89 15.87
CA GLN A 21 -9.13 -7.06 17.30
C GLN A 21 -10.05 -5.95 17.85
N LEU A 22 -10.86 -6.32 18.85
CA LEU A 22 -11.66 -5.36 19.61
C LEU A 22 -10.74 -4.50 20.49
N THR A 23 -10.98 -3.20 20.51
CA THR A 23 -10.32 -2.26 21.42
C THR A 23 -10.79 -2.47 22.86
N SER A 24 -10.03 -1.99 23.84
CA SER A 24 -10.42 -2.12 25.26
C SER A 24 -11.77 -1.46 25.54
N LEU A 25 -12.03 -0.29 24.95
CA LEU A 25 -13.30 0.43 25.08
C LEU A 25 -14.49 -0.38 24.51
N GLU A 26 -14.29 -1.03 23.36
CA GLU A 26 -15.34 -1.88 22.78
C GLU A 26 -15.63 -3.10 23.64
N LYS A 27 -14.59 -3.70 24.23
CA LYS A 27 -14.76 -4.82 25.16
C LYS A 27 -15.51 -4.39 26.41
N GLU A 28 -15.13 -3.28 27.02
CA GLU A 28 -15.82 -2.71 28.20
C GLU A 28 -17.30 -2.44 27.92
N GLU A 29 -17.62 -1.89 26.75
CA GLU A 29 -19.01 -1.62 26.35
C GLU A 29 -19.81 -2.93 26.16
N LEU A 30 -19.21 -3.97 25.58
CA LEU A 30 -19.86 -5.28 25.48
C LEU A 30 -20.06 -5.94 26.85
N GLU A 31 -19.11 -5.80 27.77
CA GLU A 31 -19.26 -6.26 29.16
C GLU A 31 -20.38 -5.53 29.90
N ARG A 32 -20.55 -4.22 29.64
CA ARG A 32 -21.65 -3.43 30.20
C ARG A 32 -22.99 -4.02 29.76
N ILE A 33 -23.14 -4.31 28.46
CA ILE A 33 -24.37 -4.86 27.89
C ILE A 33 -24.72 -6.22 28.50
N GLN A 34 -23.72 -7.11 28.69
CA GLN A 34 -23.93 -8.43 29.31
C GLN A 34 -24.50 -8.37 30.74
N LYS A 35 -24.26 -7.28 31.46
CA LYS A 35 -24.64 -7.09 32.87
C LYS A 35 -25.98 -6.36 33.03
N LEU A 36 -26.63 -5.95 31.95
CA LEU A 36 -27.92 -5.26 32.01
C LEU A 36 -29.02 -6.19 32.51
N ASP A 37 -29.84 -5.70 33.44
CA ASP A 37 -31.12 -6.35 33.78
C ASP A 37 -32.19 -5.87 32.81
N VAL A 38 -32.54 -6.74 31.87
CA VAL A 38 -33.39 -6.40 30.73
C VAL A 38 -34.87 -6.67 30.99
N LEU A 39 -35.28 -7.29 32.11
CA LEU A 39 -36.65 -7.81 32.27
C LEU A 39 -37.75 -6.73 32.17
N GLU A 40 -37.44 -5.49 32.55
CA GLU A 40 -38.38 -4.36 32.49
C GLU A 40 -38.24 -3.50 31.22
N PHE A 41 -37.32 -3.85 30.31
CA PHE A 41 -37.03 -3.02 29.14
C PHE A 41 -38.24 -2.95 28.20
N SER A 42 -38.48 -1.76 27.65
CA SER A 42 -39.32 -1.57 26.48
C SER A 42 -38.56 -1.90 25.19
N GLU A 43 -39.27 -1.99 24.07
CA GLU A 43 -38.63 -2.16 22.75
C GLU A 43 -37.66 -1.02 22.44
N ALA A 44 -37.97 0.21 22.87
CA ALA A 44 -37.08 1.36 22.71
C ALA A 44 -35.81 1.25 23.56
N ASP A 45 -35.92 0.68 24.77
CA ASP A 45 -34.76 0.48 25.65
C ASP A 45 -33.84 -0.61 25.08
N VAL A 46 -34.39 -1.74 24.60
CA VAL A 46 -33.61 -2.76 23.88
C VAL A 46 -32.90 -2.15 22.66
N ARG A 47 -33.60 -1.26 21.94
CA ARG A 47 -33.05 -0.56 20.78
C ARG A 47 -31.84 0.30 21.14
N GLU A 48 -31.94 1.14 22.17
CA GLU A 48 -30.89 2.12 22.50
C GLU A 48 -29.79 1.59 23.43
N GLU A 49 -30.10 0.70 24.37
CA GLU A 49 -29.14 0.22 25.38
C GLU A 49 -28.37 -1.03 24.94
N ILE A 50 -28.93 -1.83 24.01
CA ILE A 50 -28.35 -3.10 23.57
C ILE A 50 -27.97 -3.04 22.09
N ILE A 51 -28.96 -2.83 21.21
CA ILE A 51 -28.76 -2.93 19.76
C ILE A 51 -27.84 -1.81 19.27
N ASN A 52 -28.12 -0.55 19.62
CA ASN A 52 -27.35 0.60 19.14
C ASN A 52 -25.85 0.53 19.53
N PRO A 53 -25.46 0.17 20.78
CA PRO A 53 -24.06 -0.09 21.13
C PRO A 53 -23.42 -1.23 20.35
N ILE A 54 -24.11 -2.36 20.17
CA ILE A 54 -23.62 -3.49 19.36
C ILE A 54 -23.35 -3.03 17.92
N LEU A 55 -24.29 -2.27 17.32
CA LEU A 55 -24.14 -1.72 15.97
C LEU A 55 -22.92 -0.78 15.85
N LYS A 56 -22.65 0.03 16.88
CA LYS A 56 -21.44 0.87 16.93
C LYS A 56 -20.17 0.03 16.95
N VAL A 57 -20.11 -1.02 17.77
CA VAL A 57 -18.97 -1.97 17.83
C VAL A 57 -18.79 -2.70 16.49
N LEU A 58 -19.89 -3.05 15.81
CA LEU A 58 -19.87 -3.64 14.47
C LEU A 58 -19.31 -2.67 13.40
N GLY A 59 -19.30 -1.37 13.66
CA GLY A 59 -18.76 -0.35 12.76
C GLY A 59 -19.81 0.45 11.98
N TYR A 60 -21.05 0.49 12.46
CA TYR A 60 -22.12 1.27 11.85
C TYR A 60 -22.34 2.61 12.57
N GLN A 61 -22.35 3.71 11.82
CA GLN A 61 -22.60 5.05 12.34
C GLN A 61 -23.32 5.93 11.32
N LYS A 62 -24.27 6.75 11.79
CA LYS A 62 -25.05 7.63 10.92
C LYS A 62 -24.15 8.61 10.16
N GLY A 63 -24.33 8.71 8.85
CA GLY A 63 -23.57 9.64 7.99
C GLY A 63 -22.19 9.14 7.55
N GLN A 64 -21.81 7.91 7.90
CA GLN A 64 -20.62 7.23 7.36
C GLN A 64 -21.00 6.32 6.17
N TYR A 65 -19.99 5.71 5.53
CA TYR A 65 -20.21 4.77 4.41
C TYR A 65 -21.05 3.55 4.81
N SER A 66 -20.92 3.10 6.06
CA SER A 66 -21.78 2.14 6.76
C SER A 66 -22.76 2.91 7.65
N SER A 67 -23.91 3.30 7.09
CA SER A 67 -24.92 4.10 7.79
C SER A 67 -26.04 3.25 8.36
N LEU A 68 -26.71 3.78 9.37
CA LEU A 68 -27.96 3.23 9.91
C LEU A 68 -29.09 4.18 9.54
N ASP A 69 -30.04 3.69 8.75
CA ASP A 69 -31.29 4.39 8.51
C ASP A 69 -32.32 3.86 9.50
N ARG A 70 -32.76 4.74 10.40
CA ARG A 70 -33.80 4.47 11.40
C ARG A 70 -35.17 4.75 10.80
N GLU A 71 -36.17 3.97 11.17
CA GLU A 71 -37.59 4.23 10.89
C GLU A 71 -37.89 4.44 9.39
N LYS A 72 -37.33 3.58 8.54
CA LYS A 72 -37.61 3.63 7.10
C LYS A 72 -39.07 3.30 6.83
N HIS A 73 -39.79 4.22 6.18
CA HIS A 73 -41.19 4.07 5.81
C HIS A 73 -41.35 3.11 4.64
N LEU A 74 -42.20 2.07 4.80
CA LEU A 74 -42.51 1.13 3.73
C LEU A 74 -44.00 1.11 3.38
N ARG A 75 -44.28 0.97 2.08
CA ARG A 75 -45.65 0.88 1.54
C ARG A 75 -45.90 -0.50 0.95
N PHE A 76 -46.75 -1.28 1.61
CA PHE A 76 -47.21 -2.57 1.08
C PHE A 76 -48.52 -2.39 0.31
N PHE A 77 -48.71 -3.21 -0.72
CA PHE A 77 -50.00 -3.34 -1.40
C PHE A 77 -51.01 -3.94 -0.42
N ASN A 78 -52.12 -3.25 -0.18
CA ASN A 78 -53.21 -3.71 0.67
C ASN A 78 -54.53 -3.38 -0.04
N ASP A 79 -55.44 -4.35 -0.16
CA ASP A 79 -56.71 -4.21 -0.88
C ASP A 79 -57.68 -3.17 -0.27
N ASN A 80 -57.36 -2.59 0.89
CA ASN A 80 -58.21 -1.64 1.61
C ASN A 80 -57.49 -0.31 1.89
N LYS A 81 -57.70 0.68 1.01
CA LYS A 81 -57.17 2.07 1.12
C LYS A 81 -57.51 2.81 2.43
N ARG A 82 -58.46 2.33 3.23
CA ARG A 82 -58.89 2.96 4.50
C ARG A 82 -58.06 2.55 5.72
N ASN A 83 -57.26 1.49 5.64
CA ASN A 83 -56.43 0.98 6.75
C ASN A 83 -54.95 0.87 6.33
N GLN A 84 -54.43 1.89 5.64
CA GLN A 84 -52.99 1.96 5.34
C GLN A 84 -52.26 2.32 6.65
N LYS A 85 -51.95 1.31 7.47
CA LYS A 85 -51.04 1.49 8.61
C LYS A 85 -49.63 1.62 8.05
N ASP A 86 -49.03 2.79 8.25
CA ASP A 86 -47.62 3.02 7.99
C ASP A 86 -46.80 1.99 8.78
N LYS A 87 -45.90 1.28 8.09
CA LYS A 87 -44.98 0.32 8.72
C LYS A 87 -43.58 0.92 8.70
N PHE A 88 -42.96 0.88 9.87
CA PHE A 88 -41.61 1.38 10.11
C PHE A 88 -40.72 0.21 10.55
N ILE A 89 -39.46 0.26 10.15
CA ILE A 89 -38.43 -0.71 10.57
C ILE A 89 -37.48 -0.01 11.51
N ASP A 90 -37.07 -0.70 12.57
CA ASP A 90 -36.21 -0.14 13.62
C ASP A 90 -34.85 0.28 13.06
N TYR A 91 -34.19 -0.63 12.34
CA TYR A 91 -32.95 -0.31 11.64
C TYR A 91 -32.89 -1.00 10.27
N SER A 92 -32.58 -0.20 9.26
CA SER A 92 -32.01 -0.68 8.00
C SER A 92 -30.54 -0.30 7.96
N ALA A 93 -29.66 -1.31 8.02
CA ALA A 93 -28.24 -1.07 7.90
C ALA A 93 -27.88 -0.95 6.42
N THR A 94 -27.36 0.22 6.05
CA THR A 94 -26.95 0.50 4.68
C THR A 94 -25.44 0.51 4.54
N LEU A 95 -24.95 -0.08 3.45
CA LEU A 95 -23.57 0.05 3.02
C LEU A 95 -23.59 0.72 1.65
N TRP A 96 -22.93 1.87 1.49
CA TRP A 96 -23.01 2.64 0.24
C TRP A 96 -24.45 2.94 -0.25
N LYS A 97 -25.40 3.12 0.68
CA LYS A 97 -26.81 3.49 0.44
C LYS A 97 -27.75 2.38 -0.07
N GLU A 98 -27.30 1.14 -0.19
CA GLU A 98 -28.19 -0.01 -0.37
C GLU A 98 -28.45 -0.68 0.99
N SER A 99 -29.65 -1.23 1.23
CA SER A 99 -29.99 -1.92 2.48
C SER A 99 -29.53 -3.37 2.40
N PHE A 100 -28.57 -3.77 3.23
CA PHE A 100 -27.97 -5.13 3.17
C PHE A 100 -28.63 -6.08 4.16
N TRP A 101 -29.05 -5.55 5.30
CA TRP A 101 -29.66 -6.32 6.36
C TRP A 101 -30.51 -5.43 7.27
N ILE A 102 -31.41 -6.05 8.03
CA ILE A 102 -32.33 -5.35 8.94
C ILE A 102 -32.21 -5.88 10.37
N VAL A 103 -32.48 -5.01 11.34
CA VAL A 103 -32.70 -5.40 12.73
C VAL A 103 -34.14 -5.08 13.10
N GLU A 104 -34.80 -6.02 13.77
CA GLU A 104 -36.08 -5.81 14.43
C GLU A 104 -35.88 -6.00 15.95
N ALA A 105 -36.18 -4.95 16.72
CA ALA A 105 -36.15 -4.99 18.18
C ALA A 105 -37.49 -5.52 18.69
N LYS A 106 -37.46 -6.28 19.79
CA LYS A 106 -38.68 -6.71 20.49
C LYS A 106 -38.51 -6.56 22.00
N LYS A 107 -39.66 -6.52 22.68
CA LYS A 107 -39.68 -6.55 24.15
C LYS A 107 -39.21 -7.94 24.64
N PRO A 108 -38.42 -8.01 25.72
CA PRO A 108 -38.04 -9.26 26.38
C PRO A 108 -39.27 -10.10 26.71
N LEU A 109 -39.23 -11.37 26.31
CA LEU A 109 -40.24 -12.36 26.66
C LEU A 109 -39.66 -13.26 27.75
N ASN A 110 -40.45 -13.60 28.77
CA ASN A 110 -40.06 -14.55 29.83
C ASN A 110 -39.85 -16.01 29.33
N LYS A 111 -39.80 -16.24 28.01
CA LYS A 111 -39.63 -17.54 27.37
C LYS A 111 -38.34 -17.50 26.55
N ASP A 112 -37.55 -18.57 26.58
CA ASP A 112 -36.24 -18.68 25.89
C ASP A 112 -36.30 -18.65 24.34
N ASN A 113 -37.36 -18.16 23.70
CA ASN A 113 -37.48 -18.09 22.24
C ASN A 113 -38.22 -16.83 21.78
N CYS A 114 -37.68 -16.19 20.74
CA CYS A 114 -38.41 -15.18 19.96
C CYS A 114 -39.65 -15.79 19.29
N SER A 115 -40.78 -15.11 19.37
CA SER A 115 -42.04 -15.57 18.76
C SER A 115 -41.95 -15.65 17.22
N PHE A 116 -42.49 -16.72 16.63
CA PHE A 116 -42.61 -16.89 15.17
C PHE A 116 -43.32 -15.71 14.50
N GLU A 117 -44.28 -15.07 15.19
CA GLU A 117 -44.98 -13.89 14.67
C GLU A 117 -44.04 -12.68 14.51
N HIS A 118 -43.05 -12.52 15.40
CA HIS A 118 -42.04 -11.46 15.29
C HIS A 118 -41.11 -11.71 14.10
N PHE A 119 -40.70 -12.96 13.88
CA PHE A 119 -39.91 -13.33 12.71
C PHE A 119 -40.67 -13.09 11.40
N LYS A 120 -41.94 -13.47 11.33
CA LYS A 120 -42.79 -13.25 10.15
C LYS A 120 -42.91 -11.77 9.80
N GLN A 121 -42.99 -10.89 10.80
CA GLN A 121 -43.00 -9.44 10.59
C GLN A 121 -41.70 -8.97 9.94
N ALA A 122 -40.54 -9.35 10.50
CA ALA A 122 -39.23 -8.99 9.96
C ALA A 122 -38.99 -9.57 8.56
N LEU A 123 -39.47 -10.79 8.29
CA LEU A 123 -39.38 -11.42 6.97
C LEU A 123 -40.12 -10.62 5.88
N ILE A 124 -41.32 -10.13 6.19
CA ILE A 124 -42.10 -9.28 5.26
C ILE A 124 -41.34 -8.00 4.93
N TYR A 125 -40.69 -7.40 5.92
CA TYR A 125 -39.84 -6.21 5.74
C TYR A 125 -38.63 -6.49 4.86
N ALA A 126 -37.93 -7.59 5.12
CA ALA A 126 -36.73 -7.98 4.37
C ALA A 126 -37.02 -8.22 2.87
N VAL A 127 -38.19 -8.75 2.52
CA VAL A 127 -38.58 -9.03 1.13
C VAL A 127 -38.99 -7.77 0.35
N HIS A 128 -39.30 -6.66 1.02
CA HIS A 128 -39.75 -5.45 0.34
C HIS A 128 -38.69 -4.93 -0.66
N PRO A 129 -39.02 -4.58 -1.92
CA PRO A 129 -38.03 -4.21 -2.94
C PRO A 129 -37.13 -3.03 -2.58
N GLU A 130 -37.65 -2.08 -1.79
CA GLU A 130 -36.85 -0.93 -1.31
C GLU A 130 -35.82 -1.31 -0.23
N ILE A 131 -35.88 -2.53 0.32
CA ILE A 131 -34.96 -3.05 1.32
C ILE A 131 -34.19 -4.23 0.75
N ASN A 132 -34.91 -5.28 0.34
CA ASN A 132 -34.35 -6.51 -0.23
C ASN A 132 -33.15 -7.05 0.58
N ALA A 133 -33.32 -7.08 1.90
CA ALA A 133 -32.31 -7.54 2.83
C ALA A 133 -32.20 -9.06 2.79
N ALA A 134 -30.98 -9.57 2.66
CA ALA A 134 -30.72 -11.00 2.71
C ALA A 134 -30.64 -11.50 4.16
N ILE A 135 -30.07 -10.69 5.06
CA ILE A 135 -29.90 -11.03 6.48
C ILE A 135 -30.94 -10.33 7.34
N ILE A 136 -31.50 -11.08 8.29
CA ILE A 136 -32.49 -10.61 9.25
C ILE A 136 -31.94 -10.84 10.65
N VAL A 137 -31.95 -9.80 11.49
CA VAL A 137 -31.54 -9.89 12.89
C VAL A 137 -32.73 -9.58 13.78
N LEU A 138 -32.99 -10.48 14.73
CA LEU A 138 -33.98 -10.30 15.78
C LEU A 138 -33.25 -10.18 17.12
N CYS A 139 -33.66 -9.21 17.92
CA CYS A 139 -33.16 -9.06 19.29
C CYS A 139 -34.30 -8.68 20.22
N ASP A 140 -34.56 -9.51 21.23
CA ASP A 140 -35.56 -9.23 22.27
C ASP A 140 -34.92 -8.73 23.58
N GLY A 141 -33.61 -8.44 23.57
CA GLY A 141 -32.84 -8.04 24.74
C GLY A 141 -32.32 -9.20 25.58
N ILE A 142 -32.87 -10.41 25.46
CA ILE A 142 -32.35 -11.61 26.11
C ILE A 142 -31.57 -12.46 25.10
N ILE A 143 -32.10 -12.61 23.87
CA ILE A 143 -31.55 -13.42 22.79
C ILE A 143 -31.36 -12.56 21.56
N LEU A 144 -30.22 -12.71 20.91
CA LEU A 144 -29.96 -12.19 19.57
C LEU A 144 -29.92 -13.36 18.58
N SER A 145 -30.69 -13.27 17.50
CA SER A 145 -30.76 -14.30 16.46
C SER A 145 -30.59 -13.69 15.07
N VAL A 146 -29.76 -14.33 14.24
CA VAL A 146 -29.42 -13.92 12.87
C VAL A 146 -29.88 -15.00 11.89
N PHE A 147 -30.65 -14.62 10.88
CA PHE A 147 -31.19 -15.50 9.85
C PHE A 147 -30.70 -15.07 8.47
N ASP A 148 -30.50 -16.03 7.57
CA ASP A 148 -30.33 -15.78 6.14
C ASP A 148 -31.61 -16.22 5.44
N ARG A 149 -32.30 -15.22 4.89
CA ARG A 149 -33.59 -15.37 4.22
C ARG A 149 -33.53 -16.36 3.05
N GLU A 150 -32.40 -16.44 2.38
CA GLU A 150 -32.26 -17.20 1.13
C GLU A 150 -31.74 -18.61 1.34
N GLU A 151 -31.09 -18.87 2.48
CA GLU A 151 -30.56 -20.17 2.85
C GLU A 151 -31.54 -20.95 3.74
N ASN A 152 -31.90 -20.40 4.90
CA ASN A 152 -32.78 -21.07 5.86
C ASN A 152 -33.53 -20.07 6.75
N VAL A 153 -34.86 -20.13 6.70
CA VAL A 153 -35.78 -19.28 7.48
C VAL A 153 -36.37 -19.98 8.72
N GLU A 154 -36.14 -21.29 8.87
CA GLU A 154 -36.64 -22.06 10.01
C GLU A 154 -35.68 -22.03 11.19
N SER A 155 -34.37 -22.00 10.92
CA SER A 155 -33.33 -21.97 11.95
C SER A 155 -32.37 -20.79 11.75
N PRO A 156 -32.03 -20.04 12.80
CA PRO A 156 -31.03 -18.97 12.71
C PRO A 156 -29.64 -19.56 12.43
N ILE A 157 -28.82 -18.83 11.67
CA ILE A 157 -27.41 -19.15 11.44
C ILE A 157 -26.58 -18.91 12.71
N LEU A 158 -27.00 -17.95 13.53
CA LEU A 158 -26.38 -17.61 14.79
C LEU A 158 -27.47 -17.21 15.78
N SER A 159 -27.49 -17.82 16.96
CA SER A 159 -28.40 -17.45 18.03
C SER A 159 -27.70 -17.64 19.37
N PHE A 160 -27.73 -16.62 20.23
CA PHE A 160 -27.09 -16.65 21.54
C PHE A 160 -27.76 -15.69 22.53
N LYS A 161 -27.56 -15.93 23.83
CA LYS A 161 -28.05 -15.06 24.90
C LYS A 161 -27.16 -13.82 25.01
N ILE A 162 -27.73 -12.64 25.25
CA ILE A 162 -27.00 -11.39 25.42
C ILE A 162 -25.98 -11.49 26.57
N THR A 163 -26.23 -12.32 27.59
CA THR A 163 -25.27 -12.62 28.66
C THR A 163 -23.97 -13.25 28.14
N ASP A 164 -24.00 -13.90 26.98
CA ASP A 164 -22.86 -14.56 26.34
C ASP A 164 -22.30 -13.75 25.16
N LEU A 165 -22.67 -12.47 25.04
CA LEU A 165 -22.32 -11.61 23.91
C LEU A 165 -20.81 -11.58 23.61
N LEU A 166 -19.94 -11.48 24.60
CA LEU A 166 -18.48 -11.48 24.36
C LEU A 166 -17.96 -12.80 23.78
N LEU A 167 -18.61 -13.92 24.08
CA LEU A 167 -18.20 -15.23 23.56
C LEU A 167 -18.53 -15.33 22.07
N HIS A 168 -19.66 -14.77 21.64
CA HIS A 168 -20.18 -14.90 20.28
C HIS A 168 -20.01 -13.64 19.41
N ILE A 169 -19.41 -12.57 19.93
CA ILE A 169 -19.29 -11.30 19.20
C ILE A 169 -18.49 -11.45 17.90
N ASP A 170 -17.43 -12.26 17.89
CA ASP A 170 -16.65 -12.47 16.67
C ASP A 170 -17.42 -13.28 15.61
N GLU A 171 -18.31 -14.18 16.02
CA GLU A 171 -19.23 -14.85 15.09
C GLU A 171 -20.23 -13.86 14.49
N LEU A 172 -20.76 -12.96 15.32
CA LEU A 172 -21.66 -11.90 14.88
C LEU A 172 -20.95 -10.94 13.91
N ARG A 173 -19.72 -10.52 14.24
CA ARG A 173 -18.89 -9.63 13.42
C ARG A 173 -18.56 -10.25 12.06
N LYS A 174 -18.28 -11.55 11.99
CA LYS A 174 -18.04 -12.28 10.72
C LYS A 174 -19.24 -12.25 9.77
N ILE A 175 -20.44 -12.00 10.28
CA ILE A 175 -21.67 -11.94 9.48
C ILE A 175 -22.05 -10.49 9.19
N LEU A 176 -22.05 -9.64 10.22
CA LEU A 176 -22.69 -8.33 10.18
C LEU A 176 -21.74 -7.15 10.06
N CYS A 177 -20.42 -7.29 10.22
CA CYS A 177 -19.54 -6.13 10.03
C CYS A 177 -19.64 -5.60 8.58
N PRO A 178 -19.51 -4.27 8.36
CA PRO A 178 -19.64 -3.65 7.04
C PRO A 178 -18.83 -4.32 5.91
N GLU A 179 -17.58 -4.70 6.17
CA GLU A 179 -16.77 -5.39 5.17
C GLU A 179 -17.30 -6.81 4.93
N HIS A 180 -17.60 -7.56 5.99
CA HIS A 180 -18.10 -8.94 5.90
C HIS A 180 -19.44 -9.05 5.21
N ILE A 181 -20.36 -8.10 5.42
CA ILE A 181 -21.66 -8.11 4.73
C ILE A 181 -21.49 -7.84 3.23
N TRP A 182 -20.54 -7.00 2.84
CA TRP A 182 -20.20 -6.83 1.42
C TRP A 182 -19.69 -8.13 0.79
N TYR A 183 -18.80 -8.82 1.49
CA TYR A 183 -18.28 -10.11 1.04
C TYR A 183 -19.34 -11.21 1.04
N PHE A 184 -20.31 -11.17 1.97
CA PHE A 184 -21.47 -12.05 1.96
C PHE A 184 -22.26 -11.92 0.65
N TYR A 185 -22.52 -10.70 0.18
CA TYR A 185 -23.20 -10.50 -1.10
C TYR A 185 -22.38 -10.99 -2.30
N LYS A 186 -21.04 -10.84 -2.28
CA LYS A 186 -20.19 -11.43 -3.33
C LYS A 186 -20.33 -12.96 -3.35
N ARG A 187 -20.25 -13.63 -2.20
CA ARG A 187 -20.44 -15.09 -2.10
C ARG A 187 -21.82 -15.51 -2.56
N LYS A 188 -22.86 -14.76 -2.21
CA LYS A 188 -24.23 -15.00 -2.68
C LYS A 188 -24.35 -14.94 -4.21
N ILE A 189 -23.71 -13.98 -4.87
CA ILE A 189 -23.72 -13.89 -6.34
C ILE A 189 -23.05 -15.14 -6.93
N LEU A 190 -21.92 -15.58 -6.37
CA LEU A 190 -21.23 -16.80 -6.81
C LEU A 190 -22.14 -18.03 -6.67
N ARG A 191 -22.73 -18.25 -5.49
CA ARG A 191 -23.67 -19.36 -5.28
C ARG A 191 -24.88 -19.30 -6.22
N SER A 192 -25.37 -18.11 -6.55
CA SER A 192 -26.49 -17.93 -7.49
C SER A 192 -26.09 -18.32 -8.91
N ILE A 193 -24.85 -18.01 -9.32
CA ILE A 193 -24.29 -18.46 -10.59
C ILE A 193 -24.19 -19.99 -10.55
N ASP A 194 -23.56 -20.56 -9.53
CA ASP A 194 -23.37 -22.01 -9.41
C ASP A 194 -24.72 -22.74 -9.53
N LYS A 195 -25.72 -22.34 -8.72
CA LYS A 195 -27.07 -22.92 -8.74
C LYS A 195 -27.78 -22.78 -10.09
N SER A 196 -27.56 -21.68 -10.81
CA SER A 196 -28.23 -21.44 -12.10
C SER A 196 -27.59 -22.25 -13.22
N PHE A 197 -26.27 -22.45 -13.17
CA PHE A 197 -25.49 -23.10 -14.23
C PHE A 197 -25.24 -24.60 -13.97
N GLU A 198 -25.43 -25.09 -12.75
CA GLU A 198 -25.30 -26.52 -12.41
C GLU A 198 -26.20 -27.43 -13.26
N ILE A 199 -27.37 -26.92 -13.68
CA ILE A 199 -28.34 -27.63 -14.52
C ILE A 199 -28.35 -27.16 -15.99
N GLU A 200 -27.48 -26.21 -16.37
CA GLU A 200 -27.41 -25.70 -17.74
C GLU A 200 -26.66 -26.71 -18.64
N PHE A 201 -27.25 -27.03 -19.79
CA PHE A 201 -26.69 -27.99 -20.75
C PHE A 201 -26.24 -27.33 -22.06
N ASN A 202 -26.57 -26.04 -22.26
CA ASN A 202 -26.19 -25.29 -23.46
C ASN A 202 -24.93 -24.44 -23.19
N TYR A 203 -23.81 -24.92 -23.71
CA TYR A 203 -22.52 -24.24 -23.63
C TYR A 203 -22.56 -22.80 -24.20
N ASN A 204 -23.23 -22.57 -25.34
CA ASN A 204 -23.25 -21.25 -25.98
C ASN A 204 -23.92 -20.17 -25.11
N ARG A 205 -24.97 -20.54 -24.35
CA ARG A 205 -25.62 -19.61 -23.41
C ARG A 205 -24.71 -19.18 -22.28
N THR A 206 -23.77 -20.05 -21.88
CA THR A 206 -22.77 -19.74 -20.86
C THR A 206 -21.82 -18.66 -21.36
N GLU A 207 -21.31 -18.78 -22.58
CA GLU A 207 -20.44 -17.76 -23.21
C GLU A 207 -21.18 -16.42 -23.43
N GLU A 208 -22.45 -16.47 -23.88
CA GLU A 208 -23.29 -15.29 -24.01
C GLU A 208 -23.47 -14.57 -22.66
N PHE A 209 -23.73 -15.32 -21.59
CA PHE A 209 -23.86 -14.77 -20.24
C PHE A 209 -22.56 -14.15 -19.72
N LEU A 210 -21.42 -14.82 -19.93
CA LEU A 210 -20.09 -14.28 -19.58
C LEU A 210 -19.82 -12.96 -20.31
N SER A 211 -20.16 -12.87 -21.60
CA SER A 211 -20.05 -11.62 -22.37
C SER A 211 -20.91 -10.51 -21.77
N ILE A 212 -22.17 -10.81 -21.41
CA ILE A 212 -23.08 -9.85 -20.76
C ILE A 212 -22.50 -9.37 -19.42
N ILE A 213 -22.03 -10.28 -18.57
CA ILE A 213 -21.39 -9.97 -17.29
C ILE A 213 -20.18 -9.04 -17.49
N ASN A 214 -19.28 -9.40 -18.40
CA ASN A 214 -18.08 -8.64 -18.67
C ASN A 214 -18.40 -7.21 -19.14
N ASN A 215 -19.40 -7.07 -20.01
CA ASN A 215 -19.86 -5.76 -20.48
C ASN A 215 -20.48 -4.92 -19.36
N ARG A 216 -21.25 -5.54 -18.45
CA ARG A 216 -21.80 -4.86 -17.26
C ARG A 216 -20.69 -4.36 -16.34
N PHE A 217 -19.67 -5.18 -16.06
CA PHE A 217 -18.52 -4.75 -15.25
C PHE A 217 -17.72 -3.64 -15.92
N LYS A 218 -17.44 -3.74 -17.23
CA LYS A 218 -16.78 -2.67 -18.00
C LYS A 218 -17.54 -1.34 -17.87
N ALA A 219 -18.86 -1.35 -18.03
CA ALA A 219 -19.69 -0.15 -17.90
C ALA A 219 -19.69 0.43 -16.47
N LYS A 220 -19.53 -0.41 -15.43
CA LYS A 220 -19.48 0.04 -14.03
C LYS A 220 -18.11 0.57 -13.60
N LYS A 221 -17.02 0.27 -14.33
CA LYS A 221 -15.66 0.75 -14.00
C LYS A 221 -15.63 2.25 -13.78
N GLU A 222 -16.23 3.04 -14.67
CA GLU A 222 -16.23 4.51 -14.54
C GLU A 222 -16.84 4.98 -13.22
N HIS A 223 -17.98 4.40 -12.84
CA HIS A 223 -18.62 4.72 -11.57
C HIS A 223 -17.76 4.30 -10.36
N ILE A 224 -17.02 3.19 -10.46
CA ILE A 224 -16.07 2.76 -9.41
C ILE A 224 -14.93 3.79 -9.30
N TRP A 225 -14.40 4.28 -10.43
CA TRP A 225 -13.37 5.33 -10.43
C TRP A 225 -13.89 6.65 -9.85
N GLN A 226 -15.13 7.04 -10.16
CA GLN A 226 -15.76 8.22 -9.58
C GLN A 226 -15.95 8.06 -8.06
N ASN A 227 -16.40 6.88 -7.61
CA ASN A 227 -16.48 6.55 -6.18
C ASN A 227 -15.11 6.69 -5.53
N LEU A 228 -14.06 6.10 -6.11
CA LEU A 228 -12.69 6.20 -5.61
C LEU A 228 -12.21 7.66 -5.49
N ARG A 229 -12.43 8.48 -6.50
CA ARG A 229 -12.07 9.92 -6.47
C ARG A 229 -12.81 10.69 -5.38
N ASN A 230 -14.03 10.28 -5.07
CA ASN A 230 -14.86 10.90 -4.02
C ASN A 230 -14.55 10.34 -2.62
N LEU A 231 -13.78 9.24 -2.51
CA LEU A 231 -13.33 8.72 -1.22
C LEU A 231 -12.24 9.64 -0.66
N LYS A 232 -12.45 10.21 0.53
CA LYS A 232 -11.45 11.00 1.27
C LYS A 232 -10.50 10.09 2.06
N LEU A 233 -9.79 9.21 1.36
CA LEU A 233 -8.87 8.23 1.96
C LEU A 233 -7.64 8.89 2.57
N SER A 234 -7.14 9.92 1.89
CA SER A 234 -5.90 10.60 2.22
C SER A 234 -5.83 11.08 3.67
N ASP A 235 -6.93 11.55 4.25
CA ASP A 235 -6.86 12.17 5.57
C ASP A 235 -6.60 11.14 6.67
N LYS A 236 -7.23 9.96 6.59
CA LYS A 236 -7.07 8.90 7.59
C LYS A 236 -5.73 8.19 7.45
N GLU A 237 -5.29 7.92 6.24
CA GLU A 237 -4.02 7.23 6.01
C GLU A 237 -2.83 8.14 6.25
N ASN A 238 -2.96 9.43 5.90
CA ASN A 238 -1.98 10.41 6.33
C ASN A 238 -1.92 10.45 7.86
N LEU A 239 -3.05 10.37 8.57
CA LEU A 239 -3.05 10.29 10.04
C LEU A 239 -2.36 9.01 10.55
N GLU A 240 -2.62 7.83 9.98
CA GLU A 240 -1.96 6.59 10.39
C GLU A 240 -0.45 6.62 10.12
N PHE A 241 -0.05 7.07 8.93
CA PHE A 241 1.35 7.26 8.57
C PHE A 241 2.04 8.30 9.47
N ILE A 242 1.41 9.44 9.73
CA ILE A 242 1.92 10.47 10.64
C ILE A 242 2.00 9.91 12.07
N THR A 243 1.03 9.11 12.49
CA THR A 243 1.04 8.45 13.81
C THR A 243 2.21 7.49 13.92
N TRP A 244 2.43 6.66 12.89
CA TRP A 244 3.61 5.80 12.81
C TRP A 244 4.90 6.62 12.85
N LEU A 245 5.05 7.66 12.01
CA LEU A 245 6.22 8.53 12.01
C LEU A 245 6.50 9.17 13.38
N ASN A 246 5.45 9.58 14.10
CA ASN A 246 5.60 10.20 15.41
C ASN A 246 6.01 9.19 16.49
N ASN A 247 5.59 7.94 16.35
CA ASN A 247 5.90 6.86 17.30
C ASN A 247 7.20 6.11 16.97
N SER A 248 7.68 6.20 15.73
CA SER A 248 8.92 5.58 15.27
C SER A 248 10.16 6.39 15.68
N SER A 249 11.25 5.67 15.91
CA SER A 249 12.57 6.25 16.11
C SER A 249 13.13 6.80 14.80
N SER A 250 14.06 7.76 14.89
CA SER A 250 14.74 8.28 13.70
C SER A 250 15.50 7.20 12.91
N ASP A 251 15.98 6.13 13.56
CA ASP A 251 16.65 5.01 12.88
C ASP A 251 15.67 4.21 12.03
N GLU A 252 14.53 3.81 12.60
CA GLU A 252 13.49 3.05 11.90
C GLU A 252 12.92 3.83 10.70
N ILE A 253 12.79 5.15 10.84
CA ILE A 253 12.35 6.01 9.73
C ILE A 253 13.38 6.00 8.61
N ILE A 254 14.67 6.16 8.92
CA ILE A 254 15.73 6.21 7.91
C ILE A 254 15.86 4.85 7.21
N GLU A 255 16.02 3.77 7.98
CA GLU A 255 16.20 2.41 7.46
C GLU A 255 14.97 1.90 6.71
N GLY A 256 13.77 2.28 7.16
CA GLY A 256 12.52 1.86 6.54
C GLY A 256 12.10 2.66 5.31
N GLN A 257 12.49 3.93 5.17
CA GLN A 257 11.92 4.83 4.16
C GLN A 257 12.91 5.38 3.12
N PHE A 258 14.20 5.53 3.45
CA PHE A 258 15.13 6.26 2.57
C PHE A 258 15.57 5.46 1.34
N TYR A 259 15.51 4.13 1.37
CA TYR A 259 15.89 3.27 0.23
C TYR A 259 14.84 3.23 -0.90
N TRP A 260 13.66 3.80 -0.67
CA TRP A 260 12.52 3.76 -1.59
C TRP A 260 12.27 5.11 -2.24
N GLY A 261 11.69 5.09 -3.44
CA GLY A 261 11.19 6.31 -4.09
C GLY A 261 9.98 6.85 -3.33
N GLN A 262 10.06 8.08 -2.84
CA GLN A 262 9.02 8.69 -2.02
C GLN A 262 8.25 9.75 -2.81
N SER A 263 6.94 9.86 -2.56
CA SER A 263 6.18 11.01 -3.05
C SER A 263 6.68 12.28 -2.37
N ARG A 264 6.57 13.43 -3.06
CA ARG A 264 6.98 14.72 -2.48
C ARG A 264 6.29 15.01 -1.15
N TYR A 265 5.02 14.63 -1.02
CA TYR A 265 4.27 14.82 0.23
C TYR A 265 4.84 13.96 1.36
N TYR A 266 5.01 12.64 1.14
CA TYR A 266 5.53 11.73 2.16
C TYR A 266 6.97 12.08 2.56
N LEU A 267 7.83 12.36 1.57
CA LEU A 267 9.21 12.80 1.82
C LEU A 267 9.26 14.08 2.65
N SER A 268 8.35 15.04 2.40
CA SER A 268 8.24 16.25 3.21
C SER A 268 7.86 15.95 4.66
N GLN A 269 6.90 15.06 4.91
CA GLN A 269 6.51 14.66 6.28
C GLN A 269 7.64 13.92 7.01
N ILE A 270 8.32 12.99 6.33
CA ILE A 270 9.49 12.28 6.84
C ILE A 270 10.59 13.29 7.22
N ASN A 271 10.93 14.20 6.32
CA ASN A 271 11.95 15.22 6.56
C ASN A 271 11.58 16.14 7.72
N MET A 272 10.31 16.57 7.82
CA MET A 272 9.85 17.39 8.94
C MET A 272 10.02 16.67 10.29
N ARG A 273 9.66 15.38 10.36
CA ARG A 273 9.82 14.57 11.57
C ARG A 273 11.29 14.41 11.97
N LEU A 274 12.18 14.16 11.01
CA LEU A 274 13.63 14.05 11.24
C LEU A 274 14.25 15.40 11.61
N ILE A 275 13.85 16.51 10.97
CA ILE A 275 14.32 17.85 11.31
C ILE A 275 13.92 18.22 12.74
N ASN A 276 12.70 17.89 13.17
CA ASN A 276 12.29 18.11 14.56
C ASN A 276 13.18 17.33 15.54
N GLY A 277 13.49 16.06 15.24
CA GLY A 277 14.44 15.27 16.04
C GLY A 277 15.85 15.85 16.03
N TYR A 278 16.30 16.36 14.88
CA TYR A 278 17.59 17.02 14.71
C TYR A 278 17.67 18.30 15.55
N LEU A 279 16.65 19.15 15.52
CA LEU A 279 16.65 20.42 16.24
C LEU A 279 16.60 20.23 17.76
N ASP A 280 16.05 19.13 18.24
CA ASP A 280 16.01 18.77 19.66
C ASP A 280 17.34 18.14 20.13
N LYS A 281 17.43 16.80 20.17
CA LYS A 281 18.57 16.08 20.80
C LYS A 281 19.26 15.05 19.91
N GLU A 282 18.76 14.78 18.70
CA GLU A 282 19.25 13.69 17.85
C GLU A 282 20.21 14.14 16.73
N LYS A 283 20.82 15.33 16.85
CA LYS A 283 21.70 15.92 15.81
C LYS A 283 22.73 14.94 15.24
N PHE A 284 23.54 14.37 16.13
CA PHE A 284 24.61 13.45 15.74
C PHE A 284 24.03 12.15 15.16
N LYS A 285 23.02 11.58 15.83
CA LYS A 285 22.39 10.32 15.44
C LYS A 285 21.84 10.36 14.02
N ILE A 286 21.04 11.40 13.70
CA ILE A 286 20.43 11.56 12.37
C ILE A 286 21.50 11.80 11.31
N MET A 287 22.48 12.67 11.57
CA MET A 287 23.54 12.93 10.60
C MET A 287 24.45 11.71 10.38
N TYR A 288 24.77 10.96 11.43
CA TYR A 288 25.58 9.76 11.33
C TYR A 288 24.85 8.65 10.56
N LYS A 289 23.53 8.51 10.73
CA LYS A 289 22.73 7.52 10.01
C LYS A 289 22.51 7.87 8.53
N LEU A 290 22.24 9.13 8.22
CA LEU A 290 22.10 9.59 6.82
C LEU A 290 23.43 9.65 6.08
N PHE A 291 24.50 9.98 6.81
CA PHE A 291 25.82 10.19 6.26
C PHE A 291 26.88 9.42 7.06
N PRO A 292 26.85 8.08 7.03
CA PRO A 292 27.78 7.27 7.79
C PRO A 292 29.21 7.47 7.27
N GLU A 293 30.17 7.49 8.19
CA GLU A 293 31.59 7.44 7.84
C GLU A 293 31.96 6.05 7.30
N GLU A 294 31.39 5.02 7.94
CA GLU A 294 31.51 3.63 7.53
C GLU A 294 30.84 3.39 6.18
N TYR A 295 31.39 2.44 5.43
CA TYR A 295 30.85 2.05 4.15
C TYR A 295 29.66 1.11 4.37
N SER A 296 28.46 1.68 4.35
CA SER A 296 27.19 0.97 4.51
C SER A 296 26.45 0.83 3.18
N VAL A 297 25.34 0.09 3.23
CA VAL A 297 24.40 -0.04 2.12
C VAL A 297 23.82 1.33 1.75
N ILE A 298 23.96 1.71 0.48
CA ILE A 298 23.36 2.90 -0.12
C ILE A 298 22.85 2.55 -1.53
N ASN A 299 21.78 3.23 -1.96
CA ASN A 299 21.28 3.20 -3.33
C ASN A 299 20.94 4.62 -3.79
N ASP A 300 20.57 4.78 -5.05
CA ASP A 300 20.25 6.08 -5.64
C ASP A 300 19.15 6.84 -4.86
N ASN A 301 18.10 6.13 -4.44
CA ASN A 301 17.02 6.72 -3.63
C ASN A 301 17.52 7.23 -2.28
N PHE A 302 18.38 6.46 -1.60
CA PHE A 302 18.94 6.85 -0.31
C PHE A 302 19.74 8.14 -0.43
N CYS A 303 20.59 8.25 -1.45
CA CYS A 303 21.38 9.45 -1.71
C CYS A 303 20.51 10.67 -2.06
N ALA A 304 19.49 10.49 -2.90
CA ALA A 304 18.56 11.55 -3.27
C ALA A 304 17.69 12.00 -2.09
N ASN A 305 17.11 11.07 -1.33
CA ASN A 305 16.32 11.36 -0.13
C ASN A 305 17.15 12.06 0.95
N SER A 306 18.42 11.68 1.10
CA SER A 306 19.36 12.36 2.01
C SER A 306 19.66 13.80 1.59
N LEU A 307 19.75 14.07 0.28
CA LEU A 307 19.84 15.44 -0.24
C LEU A 307 18.56 16.24 0.07
N ALA A 308 17.39 15.64 -0.13
CA ALA A 308 16.11 16.29 0.19
C ALA A 308 16.02 16.70 1.67
N PHE A 309 16.52 15.85 2.58
CA PHE A 309 16.64 16.17 4.00
C PHE A 309 17.52 17.41 4.23
N LEU A 310 18.73 17.46 3.64
CA LEU A 310 19.63 18.61 3.81
C LEU A 310 19.03 19.91 3.25
N LEU A 311 18.36 19.84 2.09
CA LEU A 311 17.67 20.98 1.49
C LEU A 311 16.60 21.54 2.44
N HIS A 312 15.78 20.67 3.03
CA HIS A 312 14.77 21.09 4.02
C HIS A 312 15.42 21.61 5.31
N LEU A 313 16.48 20.96 5.80
CA LEU A 313 17.20 21.37 7.00
C LEU A 313 17.83 22.77 6.82
N SER A 314 18.33 23.11 5.63
CA SER A 314 18.93 24.41 5.32
C SER A 314 17.98 25.60 5.44
N GLN A 315 16.67 25.34 5.46
CA GLN A 315 15.65 26.36 5.71
C GLN A 315 15.51 26.70 7.20
N LYS A 316 16.08 25.87 8.09
CA LYS A 316 15.96 25.99 9.56
C LYS A 316 17.30 26.29 10.23
N VAL A 317 18.42 25.84 9.67
CA VAL A 317 19.76 26.04 10.23
C VAL A 317 20.74 26.46 9.16
N ASN A 318 21.76 27.23 9.55
CA ASN A 318 22.84 27.66 8.67
C ASN A 318 24.07 26.75 8.72
N GLU A 319 24.21 25.99 9.81
CA GLU A 319 25.36 25.13 10.09
C GLU A 319 24.90 23.78 10.63
N VAL A 320 25.68 22.74 10.35
CA VAL A 320 25.50 21.40 10.91
C VAL A 320 26.61 21.06 11.91
N TYR A 321 26.22 20.44 13.03
CA TYR A 321 27.12 20.09 14.14
C TYR A 321 28.05 18.91 13.86
N TYR A 322 27.64 18.01 12.97
CA TYR A 322 28.44 16.86 12.57
C TYR A 322 28.26 16.68 11.06
N CYS A 323 29.36 16.41 10.39
CA CYS A 323 29.44 16.15 8.96
C CYS A 323 30.63 15.21 8.75
N PRO A 324 30.47 14.07 8.07
CA PRO A 324 31.57 13.14 7.86
C PRO A 324 32.62 13.74 6.90
N PRO A 325 33.89 13.30 6.96
CA PRO A 325 34.96 13.86 6.14
C PRO A 325 34.71 13.84 4.63
N TRP A 326 33.97 12.85 4.12
CA TRP A 326 33.67 12.71 2.70
C TRP A 326 32.63 13.71 2.18
N LEU A 327 31.94 14.43 3.08
CA LEU A 327 31.00 15.53 2.76
C LEU A 327 31.53 16.91 3.15
N ARG A 328 32.81 17.01 3.51
CA ARG A 328 33.48 18.29 3.80
C ARG A 328 34.47 18.62 2.70
N LYS A 329 34.62 19.91 2.39
CA LYS A 329 35.76 20.34 1.58
C LYS A 329 37.03 20.28 2.44
N ARG A 330 38.16 19.95 1.82
CA ARG A 330 39.49 19.95 2.49
C ARG A 330 39.87 21.30 3.11
N GLU A 331 39.24 22.39 2.64
CA GLU A 331 39.48 23.76 3.07
C GLU A 331 38.57 24.20 4.24
N ASP A 332 37.53 23.42 4.58
CA ASP A 332 36.73 23.69 5.76
C ASP A 332 37.61 23.42 7.00
N ASN A 333 37.89 24.46 7.80
CA ASN A 333 38.60 24.32 9.07
C ASN A 333 37.96 23.19 9.91
N TYR A 334 38.73 22.51 10.75
CA TYR A 334 38.24 21.49 11.69
C TYR A 334 37.31 22.06 12.79
N SER A 335 36.54 23.10 12.49
CA SER A 335 35.44 23.55 13.33
C SER A 335 34.39 22.44 13.44
N SER A 336 33.81 22.35 14.63
CA SER A 336 32.71 21.44 14.93
C SER A 336 31.51 21.71 14.02
N ASN A 337 31.26 22.98 13.69
CA ASN A 337 30.18 23.39 12.80
C ASN A 337 30.66 23.58 11.36
N VAL A 338 29.90 23.05 10.40
CA VAL A 338 30.13 23.21 8.96
C VAL A 338 28.94 23.93 8.34
N PRO A 339 29.13 24.95 7.47
CA PRO A 339 28.04 25.59 6.76
C PRO A 339 27.23 24.57 5.95
N ILE A 340 25.92 24.49 6.18
CA ILE A 340 25.07 23.47 5.54
C ILE A 340 25.08 23.58 4.01
N ASN A 341 25.25 24.80 3.49
CA ASN A 341 25.38 25.04 2.06
C ASN A 341 26.61 24.36 1.46
N ASN A 342 27.71 24.24 2.20
CA ASN A 342 28.90 23.53 1.71
C ASN A 342 28.62 22.04 1.64
N VAL A 343 27.98 21.48 2.67
CA VAL A 343 27.57 20.06 2.70
C VAL A 343 26.61 19.72 1.55
N ILE A 344 25.62 20.57 1.28
CA ILE A 344 24.70 20.39 0.16
C ILE A 344 25.44 20.41 -1.18
N LYS A 345 26.39 21.35 -1.37
CA LYS A 345 27.19 21.42 -2.60
C LYS A 345 28.00 20.15 -2.82
N GLU A 346 28.63 19.62 -1.78
CA GLU A 346 29.38 18.36 -1.86
C GLU A 346 28.48 17.16 -2.18
N LEU A 347 27.29 17.08 -1.57
CA LEU A 347 26.37 15.98 -1.88
C LEU A 347 25.78 16.11 -3.30
N ILE A 348 25.50 17.33 -3.78
CA ILE A 348 25.10 17.56 -5.18
C ILE A 348 26.20 17.10 -6.13
N HIS A 349 27.46 17.43 -5.84
CA HIS A 349 28.61 16.98 -6.62
C HIS A 349 28.65 15.44 -6.69
N HIS A 350 28.62 14.78 -5.54
CA HIS A 350 28.64 13.32 -5.47
C HIS A 350 27.46 12.70 -6.22
N ASN A 351 26.23 13.20 -6.04
CA ASN A 351 25.09 12.64 -6.74
C ASN A 351 25.14 12.87 -8.26
N LEU A 352 25.47 14.09 -8.72
CA LEU A 352 25.54 14.41 -10.15
C LEU A 352 26.68 13.69 -10.86
N THR A 353 27.75 13.35 -10.14
CA THR A 353 28.89 12.62 -10.68
C THR A 353 28.84 11.12 -10.39
N HIS A 354 27.77 10.65 -9.75
CA HIS A 354 27.59 9.26 -9.32
C HIS A 354 28.76 8.77 -8.43
N PHE A 355 29.22 9.63 -7.53
CA PHE A 355 30.29 9.41 -6.55
C PHE A 355 31.66 9.12 -7.16
N LYS A 356 31.96 9.62 -8.38
CA LYS A 356 33.23 9.33 -9.08
C LYS A 356 34.50 9.54 -8.23
N ASP A 357 34.47 10.48 -7.29
CA ASP A 357 35.61 10.82 -6.41
C ASP A 357 35.69 9.95 -5.14
N ASP A 358 34.64 9.18 -4.82
CA ASP A 358 34.63 8.16 -3.77
C ASP A 358 34.44 6.78 -4.40
N SER A 359 35.58 6.18 -4.77
CA SER A 359 35.60 4.88 -5.46
C SER A 359 34.84 3.76 -4.75
N ILE A 360 34.70 3.81 -3.43
CA ILE A 360 34.02 2.77 -2.65
C ILE A 360 32.52 2.97 -2.70
N ARG A 361 32.02 4.18 -2.37
CA ARG A 361 30.59 4.50 -2.46
C ARG A 361 30.08 4.40 -3.89
N HIS A 362 30.89 4.80 -4.87
CA HIS A 362 30.62 4.56 -6.29
C HIS A 362 30.41 3.08 -6.59
N THR A 363 31.33 2.22 -6.15
CA THR A 363 31.22 0.76 -6.37
C THR A 363 29.96 0.19 -5.70
N ILE A 364 29.59 0.65 -4.50
CA ILE A 364 28.38 0.20 -3.79
C ILE A 364 27.11 0.60 -4.55
N LEU A 365 27.03 1.82 -5.10
CA LEU A 365 25.89 2.25 -5.92
C LEU A 365 25.76 1.41 -7.20
N LEU A 366 26.87 1.12 -7.88
CA LEU A 366 26.86 0.25 -9.05
C LEU A 366 26.44 -1.19 -8.71
N LEU A 367 26.89 -1.71 -7.56
CA LEU A 367 26.43 -3.00 -7.04
C LEU A 367 24.92 -2.98 -6.80
N SER A 368 24.38 -1.91 -6.19
CA SER A 368 22.94 -1.75 -5.97
C SER A 368 22.15 -1.84 -7.26
N SER A 369 22.58 -1.12 -8.29
CA SER A 369 21.91 -1.12 -9.60
C SER A 369 21.97 -2.50 -10.28
N SER A 370 23.11 -3.19 -10.19
CA SER A 370 23.27 -4.53 -10.75
C SER A 370 22.45 -5.59 -10.01
N PHE A 371 22.42 -5.58 -8.68
CA PHE A 371 21.56 -6.48 -7.91
C PHE A 371 20.08 -6.25 -8.24
N LEU A 372 19.67 -5.00 -8.39
CA LEU A 372 18.29 -4.65 -8.75
C LEU A 372 17.90 -5.22 -10.12
N ARG A 373 18.75 -5.06 -11.15
CA ARG A 373 18.52 -5.62 -12.49
C ARG A 373 18.48 -7.14 -12.47
N ILE A 374 19.42 -7.80 -11.80
CA ILE A 374 19.43 -9.27 -11.67
C ILE A 374 18.18 -9.76 -10.93
N SER A 375 17.80 -9.14 -9.82
CA SER A 375 16.57 -9.50 -9.10
C SER A 375 15.32 -9.31 -9.97
N LYS A 376 15.27 -8.27 -10.82
CA LYS A 376 14.19 -8.11 -11.81
C LYS A 376 14.18 -9.24 -12.83
N ILE A 377 15.34 -9.59 -13.42
CA ILE A 377 15.43 -10.73 -14.36
C ILE A 377 14.88 -12.00 -13.71
N LEU A 378 15.30 -12.29 -12.48
CA LEU A 378 14.79 -13.46 -11.74
C LEU A 378 13.29 -13.36 -11.45
N ALA A 379 12.75 -12.18 -11.18
CA ALA A 379 11.33 -11.96 -10.95
C ALA A 379 10.48 -12.21 -12.19
N VAL A 380 10.97 -11.78 -13.36
CA VAL A 380 10.33 -12.00 -14.67
C VAL A 380 10.39 -13.48 -15.05
N CYS A 381 11.55 -14.12 -14.86
CA CYS A 381 11.80 -15.44 -15.44
C CYS A 381 11.46 -16.63 -14.52
N LEU A 382 11.40 -16.44 -13.20
CA LEU A 382 11.09 -17.52 -12.26
C LEU A 382 9.61 -17.48 -11.84
N PRO A 383 8.80 -18.51 -12.17
CA PRO A 383 7.39 -18.56 -11.80
C PRO A 383 7.13 -18.45 -10.29
N LEU A 384 8.09 -18.86 -9.45
CA LEU A 384 7.99 -18.78 -8.00
C LEU A 384 7.77 -17.34 -7.51
N ASN A 385 8.37 -16.35 -8.17
CA ASN A 385 8.22 -14.94 -7.79
C ASN A 385 6.78 -14.44 -8.03
N GLN A 386 6.15 -14.86 -9.13
CA GLN A 386 4.73 -14.56 -9.37
C GLN A 386 3.82 -15.26 -8.35
N ILE A 387 4.15 -16.50 -7.96
CA ILE A 387 3.39 -17.24 -6.94
C ILE A 387 3.46 -16.53 -5.59
N THR A 388 4.66 -16.12 -5.15
CA THR A 388 4.83 -15.40 -3.87
C THR A 388 4.18 -14.02 -3.89
N ALA A 389 4.25 -13.29 -5.02
CA ALA A 389 3.55 -12.02 -5.19
C ALA A 389 2.03 -12.19 -5.10
N LYS A 390 1.49 -13.24 -5.74
CA LYS A 390 0.06 -13.59 -5.65
C LYS A 390 -0.36 -13.96 -4.23
N GLN A 391 0.46 -14.71 -3.49
CA GLN A 391 0.18 -15.01 -2.09
C GLN A 391 0.18 -13.76 -1.21
N SER A 392 1.16 -12.88 -1.39
CA SER A 392 1.26 -11.61 -0.67
C SER A 392 0.05 -10.71 -0.95
N TYR A 393 -0.37 -10.63 -2.22
CA TYR A 393 -1.60 -9.98 -2.64
C TYR A 393 -2.84 -10.56 -1.92
N LEU A 394 -2.99 -11.89 -1.90
CA LEU A 394 -4.14 -12.53 -1.24
C LEU A 394 -4.15 -12.30 0.28
N LEU A 395 -2.99 -12.34 0.92
CA LEU A 395 -2.86 -12.06 2.35
C LEU A 395 -3.20 -10.61 2.66
N GLN A 396 -2.68 -9.67 1.87
CA GLN A 396 -3.03 -8.26 2.02
C GLN A 396 -4.53 -8.04 1.84
N ARG A 397 -5.12 -8.66 0.79
CA ARG A 397 -6.57 -8.63 0.57
C ARG A 397 -7.36 -9.17 1.75
N PHE A 398 -6.82 -10.11 2.51
CA PHE A 398 -7.49 -10.71 3.66
C PHE A 398 -7.35 -9.88 4.94
N TYR A 399 -6.19 -9.27 5.20
CA TYR A 399 -5.89 -8.59 6.47
C TYR A 399 -6.15 -7.08 6.46
N ASP A 400 -5.89 -6.39 5.36
CA ASP A 400 -5.95 -4.92 5.32
C ASP A 400 -7.39 -4.42 5.12
N THR A 401 -7.69 -3.23 5.62
CA THR A 401 -9.01 -2.61 5.46
C THR A 401 -9.28 -2.23 4.00
N ASP A 402 -10.51 -2.43 3.51
CA ASP A 402 -10.88 -2.16 2.10
C ASP A 402 -10.84 -0.67 1.69
N ILE A 403 -10.71 0.21 2.69
CA ILE A 403 -10.59 1.65 2.53
C ILE A 403 -9.16 2.15 2.84
N SER A 404 -8.15 1.31 2.68
CA SER A 404 -6.75 1.77 2.68
C SER A 404 -6.21 1.84 1.26
N TRP A 405 -5.40 2.84 0.94
CA TRP A 405 -4.57 2.98 -0.24
C TRP A 405 -3.74 1.73 -0.48
N GLN A 406 -3.11 1.18 0.56
CA GLN A 406 -2.36 -0.07 0.48
C GLN A 406 -3.21 -1.16 -0.17
N GLN A 407 -4.45 -1.35 0.31
CA GLN A 407 -5.40 -2.33 -0.23
C GLN A 407 -5.99 -1.93 -1.59
N ILE A 408 -6.21 -0.64 -1.85
CA ILE A 408 -6.78 -0.14 -3.10
C ILE A 408 -5.79 -0.31 -4.25
N THR A 409 -4.52 0.02 -4.03
CA THR A 409 -3.45 -0.13 -5.03
C THR A 409 -2.82 -1.51 -5.03
N SER A 410 -3.20 -2.38 -4.09
CA SER A 410 -2.70 -3.76 -4.03
C SER A 410 -3.03 -4.51 -5.31
N SER A 411 -1.97 -4.97 -5.98
CA SER A 411 -2.01 -5.87 -7.14
C SER A 411 -0.89 -6.89 -7.06
N VAL A 412 -1.02 -8.01 -7.78
CA VAL A 412 0.07 -8.99 -7.89
C VAL A 412 1.36 -8.31 -8.38
N ASP A 413 1.24 -7.42 -9.36
CA ASP A 413 2.37 -6.71 -9.95
C ASP A 413 3.05 -5.78 -8.93
N SER A 414 2.28 -5.06 -8.11
CA SER A 414 2.84 -4.21 -7.05
C SER A 414 3.62 -5.01 -6.01
N HIS A 415 3.15 -6.21 -5.68
CA HIS A 415 3.85 -7.14 -4.79
C HIS A 415 5.09 -7.74 -5.44
N LEU A 416 5.03 -8.06 -6.73
CA LEU A 416 6.19 -8.54 -7.48
C LEU A 416 7.31 -7.47 -7.50
N ILE A 417 6.93 -6.21 -7.74
CA ILE A 417 7.84 -5.06 -7.69
C ILE A 417 8.47 -4.91 -6.32
N SER A 418 7.66 -4.94 -5.26
CA SER A 418 8.14 -4.86 -3.89
C SER A 418 9.11 -6.00 -3.56
N ASN A 419 8.76 -7.24 -3.92
CA ASN A 419 9.54 -8.43 -3.61
C ASN A 419 10.93 -8.40 -4.25
N TYR A 420 11.03 -8.07 -5.55
CA TYR A 420 12.33 -8.06 -6.21
C TYR A 420 13.21 -6.90 -5.70
N LYS A 421 12.61 -5.74 -5.36
CA LYS A 421 13.33 -4.60 -4.77
C LYS A 421 13.87 -4.90 -3.38
N ILE A 422 13.06 -5.54 -2.53
CA ILE A 422 13.48 -6.00 -1.20
C ILE A 422 14.59 -7.06 -1.33
N THR A 423 14.43 -8.02 -2.25
CA THR A 423 15.42 -9.07 -2.49
C THR A 423 16.77 -8.48 -2.91
N ALA A 424 16.75 -7.49 -3.83
CA ALA A 424 17.96 -6.80 -4.26
C ALA A 424 18.66 -6.06 -3.11
N LEU A 425 17.88 -5.37 -2.27
CA LEU A 425 18.42 -4.63 -1.13
C LEU A 425 19.04 -5.57 -0.07
N LEU A 426 18.39 -6.69 0.23
CA LEU A 426 18.91 -7.70 1.15
C LEU A 426 20.18 -8.38 0.61
N ALA A 427 20.21 -8.69 -0.70
CA ALA A 427 21.38 -9.25 -1.35
C ALA A 427 22.56 -8.27 -1.31
N LEU A 428 22.30 -6.99 -1.59
CA LEU A 428 23.29 -5.93 -1.47
C LEU A 428 23.82 -5.81 -0.04
N ALA A 429 22.93 -5.83 0.97
CA ALA A 429 23.32 -5.76 2.37
C ALA A 429 24.26 -6.90 2.77
N GLY A 430 23.86 -8.15 2.51
CA GLY A 430 24.69 -9.31 2.81
C GLY A 430 26.03 -9.29 2.06
N TYR A 431 26.06 -8.77 0.83
CA TYR A 431 27.29 -8.65 0.05
C TYR A 431 28.21 -7.55 0.59
N VAL A 432 27.68 -6.35 0.88
CA VAL A 432 28.46 -5.24 1.47
C VAL A 432 29.05 -5.64 2.82
N ASP A 433 28.28 -6.32 3.68
CA ASP A 433 28.77 -6.81 4.96
C ASP A 433 29.94 -7.79 4.80
N SER A 434 29.92 -8.63 3.77
CA SER A 434 31.03 -9.56 3.47
C SER A 434 32.34 -8.86 3.04
N LEU A 435 32.23 -7.62 2.55
CA LEU A 435 33.34 -6.80 2.08
C LEU A 435 33.96 -5.93 3.20
N GLN A 436 33.30 -5.83 4.35
CA GLN A 436 33.82 -5.12 5.52
C GLN A 436 34.94 -5.92 6.20
N GLY A 437 35.98 -5.21 6.64
CA GLY A 437 37.04 -5.75 7.50
C GLY A 437 36.63 -5.84 8.96
N LYS A 438 37.51 -6.36 9.83
CA LYS A 438 37.20 -6.67 11.25
C LYS A 438 36.67 -5.48 12.10
N ASN A 439 36.86 -4.25 11.64
CA ASN A 439 36.49 -3.01 12.35
C ASN A 439 35.54 -2.10 11.54
N ASN A 440 34.86 -2.60 10.49
CA ASN A 440 33.96 -1.84 9.59
C ASN A 440 34.54 -0.58 8.89
N ARG A 441 35.81 -0.27 9.13
CA ARG A 441 36.54 0.87 8.54
C ARG A 441 37.43 0.48 7.35
N GLU A 442 37.69 -0.81 7.18
CA GLU A 442 38.41 -1.35 6.03
C GLU A 442 37.40 -1.94 5.04
N PHE A 443 37.46 -1.52 3.77
CA PHE A 443 36.59 -2.03 2.72
C PHE A 443 37.42 -2.67 1.60
N LYS A 444 37.08 -3.90 1.22
CA LYS A 444 37.81 -4.67 0.20
C LYS A 444 37.42 -4.22 -1.21
N VAL A 445 37.82 -3.00 -1.59
CA VAL A 445 37.40 -2.36 -2.86
C VAL A 445 37.76 -3.18 -4.11
N ALA A 446 38.94 -3.81 -4.12
CA ALA A 446 39.36 -4.66 -5.24
C ALA A 446 38.45 -5.88 -5.40
N THR A 447 38.09 -6.53 -4.29
CA THR A 447 37.13 -7.65 -4.27
C THR A 447 35.73 -7.18 -4.68
N ALA A 448 35.31 -6.00 -4.21
CA ALA A 448 34.01 -5.42 -4.57
C ALA A 448 33.91 -5.16 -6.07
N ARG A 449 34.93 -4.55 -6.68
CA ARG A 449 34.99 -4.28 -8.12
C ARG A 449 35.05 -5.55 -8.95
N GLN A 450 35.82 -6.56 -8.52
CA GLN A 450 35.84 -7.84 -9.20
C GLN A 450 34.47 -8.51 -9.15
N GLY A 451 33.82 -8.54 -7.99
CA GLY A 451 32.47 -9.10 -7.87
C GLY A 451 31.41 -8.31 -8.65
N LEU A 452 31.56 -6.99 -8.79
CA LEU A 452 30.70 -6.19 -9.67
C LEU A 452 30.84 -6.61 -11.14
N ILE A 453 32.08 -6.82 -11.61
CA ILE A 453 32.34 -7.34 -12.97
C ILE A 453 31.73 -8.74 -13.14
N ASP A 454 31.85 -9.59 -12.13
CA ASP A 454 31.28 -10.93 -12.15
C ASP A 454 29.75 -10.89 -12.17
N LEU A 455 29.12 -9.94 -11.45
CA LEU A 455 27.68 -9.69 -11.51
C LEU A 455 27.24 -9.22 -12.91
N TRP A 456 27.95 -8.31 -13.56
CA TRP A 456 27.63 -7.92 -14.93
C TRP A 456 27.74 -9.08 -15.92
N LYS A 457 28.75 -9.94 -15.75
CA LYS A 457 28.88 -11.16 -16.57
C LYS A 457 27.74 -12.14 -16.32
N LEU A 458 27.32 -12.30 -15.05
CA LEU A 458 26.16 -13.10 -14.69
C LEU A 458 24.89 -12.53 -15.32
N GLU A 459 24.67 -11.23 -15.22
CA GLU A 459 23.54 -10.51 -15.83
C GLU A 459 23.49 -10.74 -17.34
N ILE A 460 24.60 -10.54 -18.03
CA ILE A 460 24.75 -10.85 -19.46
C ILE A 460 24.41 -12.32 -19.74
N SER A 461 24.95 -13.26 -18.95
CA SER A 461 24.73 -14.70 -19.16
C SER A 461 23.26 -15.09 -18.97
N LEU A 462 22.57 -14.46 -18.01
CA LEU A 462 21.14 -14.67 -17.77
C LEU A 462 20.31 -14.16 -18.94
N LEU A 463 20.59 -12.95 -19.44
CA LEU A 463 19.89 -12.37 -20.60
C LEU A 463 20.15 -13.17 -21.88
N GLU A 464 21.39 -13.65 -22.10
CA GLU A 464 21.72 -14.50 -23.25
C GLU A 464 21.05 -15.88 -23.16
N ALA A 465 20.85 -16.41 -21.95
CA ALA A 465 20.12 -17.65 -21.74
C ALA A 465 18.61 -17.51 -21.96
N ILE A 466 18.09 -16.28 -21.96
CA ILE A 466 16.66 -15.95 -22.05
C ILE A 466 16.46 -14.95 -23.21
N PRO A 467 16.56 -15.41 -24.47
CA PRO A 467 16.61 -14.52 -25.64
C PRO A 467 15.33 -13.69 -25.85
N ASN A 468 14.22 -14.04 -25.20
CA ASN A 468 12.95 -13.30 -25.23
C ASN A 468 12.67 -12.53 -23.92
N TYR A 469 13.69 -12.23 -23.11
CA TYR A 469 13.52 -11.53 -21.83
C TYR A 469 12.70 -10.24 -21.95
N THR A 470 13.02 -9.37 -22.92
CA THR A 470 12.31 -8.10 -23.10
C THR A 470 10.83 -8.30 -23.43
N VAL A 471 10.51 -9.31 -24.25
CA VAL A 471 9.12 -9.68 -24.57
C VAL A 471 8.40 -10.18 -23.31
N LEU A 472 9.05 -11.00 -22.48
CA LEU A 472 8.47 -11.48 -21.22
C LEU A 472 8.24 -10.33 -20.23
N GLU A 473 9.15 -9.36 -20.19
CA GLU A 473 9.04 -8.16 -19.36
C GLU A 473 7.89 -7.26 -19.85
N GLU A 474 7.75 -7.05 -21.16
CA GLU A 474 6.66 -6.31 -21.78
C GLU A 474 5.30 -6.99 -21.58
N GLU A 475 5.23 -8.33 -21.70
CA GLU A 475 4.01 -9.11 -21.46
C GLU A 475 3.52 -9.00 -20.00
N LEU A 476 4.43 -8.78 -19.05
CA LEU A 476 4.07 -8.55 -17.66
C LEU A 476 3.49 -7.16 -17.41
N ASP A 477 3.82 -6.16 -18.24
CA ASP A 477 3.34 -4.77 -18.18
C ASP A 477 3.22 -4.25 -16.74
N LEU A 478 4.34 -4.31 -16.00
CA LEU A 478 4.36 -3.98 -14.57
C LEU A 478 4.03 -2.50 -14.26
N GLY A 479 3.87 -1.66 -15.29
CA GLY A 479 3.47 -0.25 -15.16
C GLY A 479 4.48 0.59 -14.37
N GLU A 480 5.75 0.21 -14.40
CA GLU A 480 6.79 0.86 -13.63
C GLU A 480 7.11 2.24 -14.20
N ILE A 481 7.07 3.27 -13.34
CA ILE A 481 7.50 4.62 -13.75
C ILE A 481 9.00 4.64 -14.05
N TRP A 482 9.76 3.79 -13.36
CA TRP A 482 11.21 3.68 -13.49
C TRP A 482 11.61 2.21 -13.50
N GLU A 483 12.06 1.75 -14.66
CA GLU A 483 12.47 0.36 -14.88
C GLU A 483 13.95 0.17 -14.54
N PRO A 484 14.33 -0.85 -13.75
CA PRO A 484 15.74 -1.11 -13.43
C PRO A 484 16.69 -1.21 -14.62
N SER A 485 16.23 -1.72 -15.77
CA SER A 485 16.99 -1.79 -17.04
C SER A 485 17.52 -0.43 -17.48
N CYS A 486 16.80 0.66 -17.20
CA CYS A 486 17.23 1.99 -17.59
C CYS A 486 18.51 2.43 -16.88
N THR A 487 18.90 1.84 -15.74
CA THR A 487 20.19 2.13 -15.09
C THR A 487 21.41 1.81 -15.97
N VAL A 488 21.22 1.04 -17.05
CA VAL A 488 22.27 0.81 -18.05
C VAL A 488 22.49 2.07 -18.89
N THR A 489 21.42 2.75 -19.30
CA THR A 489 21.44 3.84 -20.29
C THR A 489 21.10 5.22 -19.72
N PHE A 490 20.73 5.28 -18.44
CA PHE A 490 20.20 6.45 -17.76
C PHE A 490 20.75 6.58 -16.34
N ASP A 491 21.30 7.74 -16.01
CA ASP A 491 21.78 8.05 -14.67
C ASP A 491 20.63 8.56 -13.78
N TYR A 492 20.00 7.62 -13.07
CA TYR A 492 18.85 7.90 -12.23
C TYR A 492 19.18 8.80 -11.04
N LEU A 493 20.31 8.58 -10.35
CA LEU A 493 20.72 9.42 -9.22
C LEU A 493 20.91 10.88 -9.63
N ALA A 494 21.58 11.13 -10.76
CA ALA A 494 21.77 12.49 -11.26
C ALA A 494 20.43 13.12 -11.69
N HIS A 495 19.56 12.36 -12.37
CA HIS A 495 18.23 12.83 -12.74
C HIS A 495 17.38 13.20 -11.51
N TYR A 496 17.30 12.31 -10.52
CA TYR A 496 16.51 12.54 -9.31
C TYR A 496 17.06 13.73 -8.52
N THR A 497 18.39 13.89 -8.48
CA THR A 497 19.03 15.07 -7.88
C THR A 497 18.55 16.36 -8.55
N VAL A 498 18.56 16.45 -9.89
CA VAL A 498 18.04 17.64 -10.59
C VAL A 498 16.57 17.87 -10.25
N CYS A 499 15.73 16.82 -10.25
CA CYS A 499 14.31 16.91 -9.89
C CYS A 499 14.08 17.56 -8.52
N LEU A 500 14.91 17.25 -7.52
CA LEU A 500 14.81 17.85 -6.18
C LEU A 500 15.17 19.34 -6.17
N LEU A 501 16.08 19.76 -7.06
CA LEU A 501 16.58 21.14 -7.11
C LEU A 501 15.70 22.08 -7.96
N LEU A 502 14.80 21.55 -8.80
CA LEU A 502 13.93 22.33 -9.71
C LEU A 502 13.06 23.40 -9.04
N HIS A 503 12.91 23.36 -7.72
CA HIS A 503 12.07 24.29 -6.97
C HIS A 503 12.87 25.39 -6.26
N ASP A 504 14.19 25.40 -6.36
CA ASP A 504 15.07 26.37 -5.70
C ASP A 504 16.02 27.04 -6.70
N SER A 505 15.77 28.32 -6.98
CA SER A 505 16.53 29.11 -7.96
C SER A 505 18.02 29.21 -7.62
N LYS A 506 18.38 29.17 -6.33
CA LYS A 506 19.78 29.18 -5.89
C LYS A 506 20.50 27.93 -6.35
N TRP A 507 19.88 26.76 -6.18
CA TRP A 507 20.49 25.49 -6.54
C TRP A 507 20.47 25.24 -8.04
N ILE A 508 19.42 25.69 -8.74
CA ILE A 508 19.38 25.70 -10.21
C ILE A 508 20.58 26.47 -10.78
N LYS A 509 20.80 27.70 -10.30
CA LYS A 509 21.94 28.50 -10.74
C LYS A 509 23.26 27.79 -10.43
N TYR A 510 23.39 27.23 -9.24
CA TYR A 510 24.60 26.51 -8.84
C TYR A 510 24.92 25.33 -9.77
N ILE A 511 23.95 24.49 -10.12
CA ILE A 511 24.21 23.33 -10.99
C ILE A 511 24.53 23.73 -12.43
N ILE A 512 23.89 24.78 -12.95
CA ILE A 512 24.18 25.31 -14.29
C ILE A 512 25.61 25.86 -14.36
N ASP A 513 26.02 26.62 -13.34
CA ASP A 513 27.33 27.27 -13.32
C ASP A 513 28.48 26.26 -13.10
N ASN A 514 28.24 25.13 -12.43
CA ASN A 514 29.30 24.23 -11.94
C ASN A 514 29.33 22.84 -12.61
N TYR A 515 28.20 22.35 -13.15
CA TYR A 515 28.10 20.99 -13.70
C TYR A 515 27.50 20.94 -15.12
N PRO A 516 27.92 21.80 -16.07
CA PRO A 516 27.33 21.82 -17.41
C PRO A 516 27.50 20.48 -18.15
N ASN A 517 28.60 19.76 -17.90
CA ASN A 517 28.88 18.47 -18.56
C ASN A 517 27.90 17.39 -18.11
N GLU A 518 27.64 17.29 -16.81
CA GLU A 518 26.68 16.36 -16.24
C GLU A 518 25.24 16.67 -16.72
N LEU A 519 24.89 17.95 -16.86
CA LEU A 519 23.59 18.38 -17.40
C LEU A 519 23.45 18.05 -18.90
N ASN A 520 24.50 18.27 -19.71
CA ASN A 520 24.52 17.92 -21.13
C ASN A 520 24.35 16.40 -21.32
N LEU A 521 25.01 15.60 -20.47
CA LEU A 521 24.84 14.14 -20.47
C LEU A 521 23.39 13.75 -20.16
N LEU A 522 22.79 14.31 -19.09
CA LEU A 522 21.39 14.06 -18.74
C LEU A 522 20.41 14.49 -19.85
N ARG A 523 20.69 15.59 -20.53
CA ARG A 523 19.92 16.03 -21.70
C ARG A 523 19.96 15.00 -22.81
N LYS A 524 21.14 14.49 -23.14
CA LYS A 524 21.32 13.46 -24.19
C LYS A 524 20.68 12.11 -23.83
N MET A 525 20.42 11.88 -22.54
CA MET A 525 19.65 10.74 -22.03
C MET A 525 18.13 10.99 -21.96
N ASN A 526 17.63 12.11 -22.51
CA ASN A 526 16.22 12.51 -22.51
C ASN A 526 15.63 12.70 -21.10
N SER A 527 16.42 13.21 -20.16
CA SER A 527 15.94 13.58 -18.82
C SER A 527 14.96 14.76 -18.90
N TRP A 528 13.67 14.50 -18.62
CA TRP A 528 12.63 15.54 -18.61
C TRP A 528 12.90 16.68 -17.62
N ALA A 529 13.69 16.42 -16.57
CA ALA A 529 14.04 17.42 -15.57
C ALA A 529 14.91 18.52 -16.17
N ILE A 530 15.76 18.16 -17.14
CA ILE A 530 16.64 19.10 -17.83
C ILE A 530 15.87 20.00 -18.78
N ASP A 531 14.77 19.54 -19.36
CA ASP A 531 13.92 20.36 -20.25
C ASP A 531 13.25 21.53 -19.53
N LYS A 532 13.25 21.51 -18.18
CA LYS A 532 12.75 22.60 -17.34
C LYS A 532 13.83 23.63 -16.97
N LEU A 533 15.08 23.39 -17.35
CA LEU A 533 16.21 24.28 -17.08
C LEU A 533 16.51 25.15 -18.30
N ASP A 534 16.76 26.44 -18.06
CA ASP A 534 17.23 27.37 -19.09
C ASP A 534 18.75 27.51 -18.99
N TYR A 535 19.49 26.81 -19.85
CA TYR A 535 20.96 26.86 -19.88
C TYR A 535 21.51 26.59 -21.28
N GLN A 536 22.73 27.09 -21.53
CA GLN A 536 23.46 26.80 -22.76
C GLN A 536 24.03 25.38 -22.69
N TYR A 537 23.67 24.56 -23.67
CA TYR A 537 24.13 23.18 -23.77
C TYR A 537 24.99 22.96 -25.00
N THR A 538 25.85 21.95 -24.92
CA THR A 538 26.58 21.41 -26.07
C THR A 538 25.96 20.07 -26.45
N GLU A 539 25.76 19.86 -27.75
CA GLU A 539 25.29 18.57 -28.24
C GLU A 539 26.38 17.52 -28.10
N LEU A 540 26.05 16.40 -27.45
CA LEU A 540 26.90 15.22 -27.38
C LEU A 540 26.52 14.25 -28.49
N SER A 541 27.53 13.69 -29.16
CA SER A 541 27.35 12.54 -30.04
C SER A 541 26.95 11.28 -29.25
N ASP A 542 26.41 10.28 -29.92
CA ASP A 542 26.05 9.02 -29.24
C ASP A 542 27.28 8.23 -28.76
N ASP A 543 28.42 8.30 -29.45
CA ASP A 543 29.66 7.67 -28.98
C ASP A 543 30.23 8.38 -27.74
N GLU A 544 30.20 9.72 -27.70
CA GLU A 544 30.61 10.48 -26.51
C GLU A 544 29.74 10.16 -25.30
N LYS A 545 28.40 10.11 -25.48
CA LYS A 545 27.48 9.66 -24.43
C LYS A 545 27.86 8.26 -23.94
N ASP A 546 28.07 7.33 -24.86
CA ASP A 546 28.35 5.94 -24.53
C ASP A 546 29.69 5.77 -23.80
N ASN A 547 30.71 6.55 -24.18
CA ASN A 547 31.98 6.62 -23.46
C ASN A 547 31.77 7.13 -22.03
N LEU A 548 31.11 8.28 -21.87
CA LEU A 548 30.86 8.89 -20.56
C LEU A 548 30.02 7.99 -19.64
N LEU A 549 28.98 7.34 -20.19
CA LEU A 549 28.17 6.37 -19.44
C LEU A 549 28.97 5.14 -19.04
N SER A 550 29.82 4.61 -19.92
CA SER A 550 30.66 3.46 -19.58
C SER A 550 31.66 3.80 -18.46
N GLU A 551 32.27 4.98 -18.49
CA GLU A 551 33.16 5.45 -17.43
C GLU A 551 32.42 5.62 -16.11
N LYS A 552 31.22 6.22 -16.17
CA LYS A 552 30.45 6.60 -14.98
C LYS A 552 29.70 5.43 -14.34
N LEU A 553 29.06 4.57 -15.13
CA LEU A 553 28.16 3.51 -14.64
C LEU A 553 28.77 2.11 -14.78
N PHE A 554 29.89 1.95 -15.50
CA PHE A 554 30.52 0.65 -15.75
C PHE A 554 32.03 0.65 -15.50
N LEU A 555 32.56 1.59 -14.72
CA LEU A 555 33.99 1.69 -14.37
C LEU A 555 34.93 1.72 -15.60
N GLY A 556 34.44 2.18 -16.75
CA GLY A 556 35.18 2.22 -18.02
C GLY A 556 35.10 0.94 -18.85
N HIS A 557 34.36 -0.09 -18.42
CA HIS A 557 34.13 -1.32 -19.19
C HIS A 557 33.12 -1.10 -20.33
N LYS A 558 33.54 -0.40 -21.38
CA LYS A 558 32.69 -0.06 -22.54
C LYS A 558 32.13 -1.30 -23.24
N ASP A 559 32.87 -2.40 -23.28
CA ASP A 559 32.45 -3.68 -23.85
C ASP A 559 31.25 -4.29 -23.10
N ILE A 560 31.31 -4.31 -21.76
CA ILE A 560 30.22 -4.78 -20.90
C ILE A 560 29.00 -3.87 -21.06
N TYR A 561 29.20 -2.55 -20.99
CA TYR A 561 28.15 -1.56 -21.17
C TYR A 561 27.41 -1.74 -22.51
N LEU A 562 28.15 -1.78 -23.63
CA LEU A 562 27.56 -1.93 -24.95
C LEU A 562 26.80 -3.25 -25.11
N LYS A 563 27.31 -4.33 -24.49
CA LYS A 563 26.64 -5.63 -24.52
C LYS A 563 25.32 -5.60 -23.74
N LEU A 564 25.31 -5.06 -22.52
CA LEU A 564 24.07 -4.90 -21.73
C LEU A 564 23.09 -3.95 -22.40
N LYS A 565 23.56 -2.80 -22.91
CA LYS A 565 22.75 -1.85 -23.67
C LYS A 565 22.05 -2.53 -24.84
N LYS A 566 22.75 -3.40 -25.58
CA LYS A 566 22.17 -4.16 -26.69
C LYS A 566 21.18 -5.23 -26.23
N LEU A 567 21.43 -5.89 -25.09
CA LEU A 567 20.53 -6.93 -24.58
C LEU A 567 19.22 -6.36 -24.01
N TYR A 568 19.24 -5.12 -23.51
CA TYR A 568 18.05 -4.43 -23.03
C TYR A 568 17.35 -3.55 -24.07
N ASN A 569 18.06 -2.99 -25.06
CA ASN A 569 17.47 -2.20 -26.13
C ASN A 569 17.16 -3.10 -27.34
N HIS A 570 15.87 -3.35 -27.57
CA HIS A 570 15.35 -3.76 -28.88
C HIS A 570 14.28 -2.80 -29.35
#